data_AF-A0A015K2Z0-F1
#
_entry.id   AF-A0A015K2Z0-F1
#
_cell.length_a   1.000
_cell.length_b   1.000
_cell.length_c   1.000
_cell.angle_alpha   90.00
_cell.angle_beta   90.00
_cell.angle_gamma   90.00
#
_symmetry.space_group_name_H-M   'P 1'
#
loop_
_entity.id
_entity.type
_entity.pdbx_description
1 polymer ?
#
loop_
_entity_poly.entity_id
_entity_poly.type
_entity_poly.pdbx_seq_one_letter_code
_entity_poly.pdbx_strand_id
1 'polypeptide(L)'
;MEEETLKQYMNEYYRGFTGFELEHLEDFAKCLKEYKEFNLADYEIAHLDNDILFPPGDIKIGVRDARTTSKSNISKKILMDIAVFTMKMGGENVKRILETILLEKSCKDTATTKDATGENTTEKEIDRELISNFVKEYMFSFYKNFFEFEKQHVDDFVTAIKNKEQVNLVNYETEHLDEDLLIRRGRTPQGVRDKEKKMGVDVIKDNLMDIAAFTIKKGAAITTKILISLGYDHFENLQRKDAAVEELRKTKDELNSLLAKHKEDKEKIDDLEKEKKIADE
;
A
#
# COMPACT_ATOMS: atom_id res chain seq x y z
N MET A 1 -4.57 9.55 8.62
CA MET A 1 -5.10 9.74 7.26
C MET A 1 -6.60 9.99 7.38
N GLU A 2 -7.20 10.87 6.58
CA GLU A 2 -8.66 11.04 6.58
C GLU A 2 -9.35 9.76 6.07
N GLU A 3 -10.50 9.41 6.64
CA GLU A 3 -11.24 8.18 6.30
C GLU A 3 -11.58 8.11 4.81
N GLU A 4 -11.92 9.25 4.20
CA GLU A 4 -12.26 9.33 2.78
C GLU A 4 -11.06 9.06 1.87
N THR A 5 -9.87 9.58 2.22
CA THR A 5 -8.63 9.29 1.50
C THR A 5 -8.25 7.82 1.59
N LEU A 6 -8.43 7.21 2.77
CA LEU A 6 -8.21 5.77 2.94
C LEU A 6 -9.15 4.96 2.03
N LYS A 7 -10.45 5.32 1.98
CA LYS A 7 -11.42 4.67 1.08
C LYS A 7 -11.02 4.80 -0.39
N GLN A 8 -10.51 5.96 -0.81
CA GLN A 8 -10.04 6.16 -2.19
C GLN A 8 -8.88 5.22 -2.54
N TYR A 9 -7.85 5.13 -1.71
CA TYR A 9 -6.75 4.19 -1.97
C TYR A 9 -7.20 2.73 -1.92
N MET A 10 -8.11 2.37 -1.00
CA MET A 10 -8.66 1.01 -0.96
C MET A 10 -9.52 0.69 -2.18
N ASN A 11 -10.25 1.66 -2.74
CA ASN A 11 -10.95 1.48 -4.02
C ASN A 11 -9.96 1.19 -5.16
N GLU A 12 -8.85 1.92 -5.24
CA GLU A 12 -7.80 1.66 -6.23
C GLU A 12 -7.16 0.27 -6.04
N TYR A 13 -6.98 -0.18 -4.79
CA TYR A 13 -6.52 -1.54 -4.50
C TYR A 13 -7.44 -2.60 -5.13
N TYR A 14 -8.75 -2.50 -4.93
CA TYR A 14 -9.70 -3.46 -5.49
C TYR A 14 -9.90 -3.31 -7.00
N ARG A 15 -9.79 -2.09 -7.52
CA ARG A 15 -9.96 -1.79 -8.95
C ARG A 15 -8.99 -2.60 -9.81
N GLY A 16 -7.77 -2.83 -9.33
CA GLY A 16 -6.78 -3.64 -10.02
C GLY A 16 -7.17 -5.12 -10.22
N PHE A 17 -8.24 -5.61 -9.59
CA PHE A 17 -8.77 -6.97 -9.81
C PHE A 17 -10.00 -7.01 -10.73
N THR A 18 -10.43 -5.88 -11.29
CA THR A 18 -11.57 -5.83 -12.21
C THR A 18 -11.28 -6.72 -13.42
N GLY A 19 -12.20 -7.63 -13.78
CA GLY A 19 -12.02 -8.58 -14.89
C GLY A 19 -11.39 -9.91 -14.49
N PHE A 20 -10.91 -10.08 -13.25
CA PHE A 20 -10.12 -11.24 -12.81
C PHE A 20 -10.74 -12.60 -13.16
N GLU A 21 -12.05 -12.80 -12.93
CA GLU A 21 -12.69 -14.07 -13.27
C GLU A 21 -12.62 -14.39 -14.77
N LEU A 22 -12.81 -13.39 -15.62
CA LEU A 22 -12.84 -13.58 -17.07
C LEU A 22 -11.44 -13.71 -17.64
N GLU A 23 -10.49 -12.94 -17.10
CA GLU A 23 -9.14 -12.83 -17.64
C GLU A 23 -8.20 -13.92 -17.13
N HIS A 24 -8.40 -14.41 -15.90
CA HIS A 24 -7.45 -15.30 -15.25
C HIS A 24 -8.06 -16.60 -14.73
N LEU A 25 -9.18 -16.53 -14.02
CA LEU A 25 -9.73 -17.70 -13.30
C LEU A 25 -10.01 -18.90 -14.23
N GLU A 26 -10.46 -18.64 -15.47
CA GLU A 26 -10.76 -19.70 -16.43
C GLU A 26 -9.53 -20.55 -16.81
N ASP A 27 -8.34 -19.95 -16.90
CA ASP A 27 -7.10 -20.67 -17.21
C ASP A 27 -6.70 -21.63 -16.07
N PHE A 28 -6.77 -21.15 -14.83
CA PHE A 28 -6.54 -21.98 -13.64
C PHE A 28 -7.59 -23.09 -13.53
N ALA A 29 -8.87 -22.77 -13.76
CA ALA A 29 -9.97 -23.73 -13.72
C ALA A 29 -9.80 -24.83 -14.77
N LYS A 30 -9.36 -24.48 -15.97
CA LYS A 30 -9.06 -25.44 -17.04
C LYS A 30 -7.93 -26.39 -16.63
N CYS A 31 -6.81 -25.87 -16.12
CA CYS A 31 -5.71 -26.72 -15.65
C CYS A 31 -6.14 -27.65 -14.51
N LEU A 32 -6.98 -27.17 -13.59
CA LEU A 32 -7.46 -27.98 -12.46
C LEU A 32 -8.39 -29.11 -12.90
N LYS A 33 -9.30 -28.84 -13.85
CA LYS A 33 -10.19 -29.86 -14.42
C LYS A 33 -9.43 -30.90 -15.23
N GLU A 34 -8.41 -30.47 -15.97
CA GLU A 34 -7.59 -31.35 -16.82
C GLU A 34 -6.44 -32.03 -16.05
N TYR A 35 -6.28 -31.74 -14.74
CA TYR A 35 -5.16 -32.20 -13.91
C TYR A 35 -3.80 -31.95 -14.58
N LYS A 36 -3.61 -30.76 -15.13
CA LYS A 36 -2.35 -30.33 -15.76
C LYS A 36 -1.61 -29.36 -14.87
N GLU A 37 -0.28 -29.44 -14.90
CA GLU A 37 0.53 -28.44 -14.22
C GLU A 37 0.32 -27.06 -14.86
N PHE A 38 0.17 -26.04 -14.01
CA PHE A 38 0.12 -24.65 -14.41
C PHE A 38 1.52 -24.05 -14.34
N ASN A 39 1.97 -23.40 -15.42
CA ASN A 39 3.25 -22.69 -15.39
C ASN A 39 3.02 -21.26 -14.87
N LEU A 40 3.08 -21.11 -13.55
CA LEU A 40 2.87 -19.82 -12.91
C LEU A 40 3.91 -18.77 -13.33
N ALA A 41 5.17 -19.15 -13.52
CA ALA A 41 6.22 -18.18 -13.86
C ALA A 41 5.97 -17.51 -15.22
N ASP A 42 5.68 -18.31 -16.25
CA ASP A 42 5.38 -17.78 -17.59
C ASP A 42 4.08 -16.95 -17.58
N TYR A 43 3.09 -17.40 -16.80
CA TYR A 43 1.82 -16.69 -16.67
C TYR A 43 1.99 -15.31 -16.01
N GLU A 44 2.77 -15.24 -14.92
CA GLU A 44 3.10 -13.97 -14.28
C GLU A 44 3.85 -13.03 -15.24
N ILE A 45 4.81 -13.53 -16.03
CA ILE A 45 5.52 -12.70 -17.01
C ILE A 45 4.57 -12.10 -18.07
N ALA A 46 3.51 -12.82 -18.43
CA ALA A 46 2.55 -12.37 -19.44
C ALA A 46 1.48 -11.39 -18.91
N HIS A 47 1.18 -11.45 -17.61
CA HIS A 47 0.01 -10.79 -17.03
C HIS A 47 0.30 -9.81 -15.89
N LEU A 48 1.51 -9.83 -15.33
CA LEU A 48 1.93 -9.01 -14.20
C LEU A 48 3.10 -8.09 -14.59
N ASP A 49 3.18 -6.94 -13.94
CA ASP A 49 4.38 -6.11 -13.95
C ASP A 49 5.49 -6.83 -13.17
N ASN A 50 6.76 -6.57 -13.52
CA ASN A 50 7.88 -7.15 -12.78
C ASN A 50 7.81 -6.75 -11.29
N ASP A 51 7.56 -7.74 -10.43
CA ASP A 51 7.53 -7.56 -8.99
C ASP A 51 8.91 -7.11 -8.47
N ILE A 52 8.90 -6.13 -7.57
CA ILE A 52 10.12 -5.47 -7.10
C ILE A 52 10.93 -6.32 -6.10
N LEU A 53 10.33 -7.35 -5.51
CA LEU A 53 10.91 -8.20 -4.48
C LEU A 53 11.12 -9.65 -4.92
N PHE A 54 10.18 -10.22 -5.67
CA PHE A 54 10.16 -11.65 -5.95
C PHE A 54 10.13 -11.97 -7.45
N PRO A 55 10.94 -12.95 -7.91
CA PRO A 55 10.92 -13.35 -9.30
C PRO A 55 9.61 -14.08 -9.66
N PRO A 56 9.28 -14.19 -10.96
CA PRO A 56 8.13 -14.96 -11.42
C PRO A 56 8.09 -16.39 -10.87
N GLY A 57 6.89 -16.87 -10.52
CA GLY A 57 6.60 -18.21 -10.03
C GLY A 57 6.93 -18.47 -8.55
N ASP A 58 7.54 -17.51 -7.85
CA ASP A 58 8.02 -17.73 -6.48
C ASP A 58 7.68 -16.57 -5.54
N ILE A 59 7.43 -16.91 -4.27
CA ILE A 59 7.39 -15.99 -3.13
C ILE A 59 8.17 -16.67 -1.98
N LYS A 60 9.42 -16.24 -1.78
CA LYS A 60 10.42 -16.97 -0.96
C LYS A 60 10.24 -16.87 0.56
N ILE A 61 9.28 -16.08 1.03
CA ILE A 61 9.07 -15.79 2.45
C ILE A 61 8.19 -16.84 3.15
N GLY A 62 8.36 -18.13 2.85
CA GLY A 62 7.60 -19.20 3.52
C GLY A 62 6.09 -19.17 3.28
N VAL A 63 5.64 -18.52 2.20
CA VAL A 63 4.25 -18.53 1.74
C VAL A 63 3.87 -19.92 1.23
N ARG A 64 4.78 -20.55 0.46
CA ARG A 64 4.72 -21.96 0.07
C ARG A 64 5.52 -22.83 1.03
N ASP A 65 4.99 -24.00 1.38
CA ASP A 65 5.77 -25.00 2.11
C ASP A 65 6.70 -25.73 1.14
N ALA A 66 8.01 -25.57 1.35
CA ALA A 66 9.02 -26.22 0.51
C ALA A 66 8.88 -27.75 0.50
N ARG A 67 8.25 -28.34 1.54
CA ARG A 67 8.03 -29.79 1.69
C ARG A 67 6.79 -30.32 0.97
N THR A 68 5.85 -29.45 0.56
CA THR A 68 4.61 -29.84 -0.14
C THR A 68 4.74 -29.82 -1.67
N THR A 69 5.89 -29.45 -2.21
CA THR A 69 6.25 -29.56 -3.65
C THR A 69 6.31 -31.00 -4.18
N SER A 70 5.73 -31.97 -3.47
CA SER A 70 5.53 -33.32 -3.98
C SER A 70 4.49 -33.29 -5.10
N LYS A 71 4.85 -33.87 -6.25
CA LYS A 71 4.04 -33.96 -7.49
C LYS A 71 2.64 -34.60 -7.33
N SER A 72 2.25 -35.04 -6.14
CA SER A 72 1.05 -35.86 -5.94
C SER A 72 -0.26 -35.08 -5.76
N ASN A 73 -0.22 -33.77 -5.48
CA ASN A 73 -1.45 -32.99 -5.23
C ASN A 73 -1.56 -31.77 -6.16
N ILE A 74 -1.96 -32.02 -7.40
CA ILE A 74 -2.15 -31.00 -8.45
C ILE A 74 -3.19 -29.96 -8.02
N SER A 75 -4.26 -30.35 -7.33
CA SER A 75 -5.27 -29.41 -6.83
C SER A 75 -4.69 -28.41 -5.84
N LYS A 76 -3.89 -28.88 -4.88
CA LYS A 76 -3.18 -28.02 -3.94
C LYS A 76 -2.22 -27.07 -4.67
N LYS A 77 -1.47 -27.58 -5.65
CA LYS A 77 -0.56 -26.77 -6.46
C LYS A 77 -1.30 -25.64 -7.17
N ILE A 78 -2.40 -25.93 -7.86
CA ILE A 78 -3.15 -24.92 -8.63
C ILE A 78 -3.86 -23.92 -7.70
N LEU A 79 -4.44 -24.37 -6.59
CA LEU A 79 -4.99 -23.47 -5.57
C LEU A 79 -3.92 -22.54 -4.99
N MET A 80 -2.71 -23.06 -4.80
CA MET A 80 -1.59 -22.23 -4.36
C MET A 80 -1.11 -21.30 -5.47
N ASP A 81 -1.10 -21.73 -6.73
CA ASP A 81 -0.69 -20.92 -7.87
C ASP A 81 -1.62 -19.71 -8.08
N ILE A 82 -2.94 -19.91 -8.02
CA ILE A 82 -3.88 -18.78 -8.11
C ILE A 82 -3.78 -17.86 -6.89
N ALA A 83 -3.53 -18.40 -5.69
CA ALA A 83 -3.33 -17.59 -4.50
C ALA A 83 -2.07 -16.73 -4.63
N VAL A 84 -0.94 -17.29 -5.05
CA VAL A 84 0.31 -16.54 -5.28
C VAL A 84 0.14 -15.48 -6.36
N PHE A 85 -0.48 -15.84 -7.49
CA PHE A 85 -0.78 -14.88 -8.55
C PHE A 85 -1.58 -13.69 -8.03
N THR A 86 -2.63 -13.99 -7.25
CA THR A 86 -3.50 -12.97 -6.63
C THR A 86 -2.75 -12.11 -5.60
N MET A 87 -1.86 -12.71 -4.79
CA MET A 87 -1.00 -11.97 -3.86
C MET A 87 -0.10 -10.98 -4.60
N LYS A 88 0.50 -11.40 -5.72
CA LYS A 88 1.40 -10.55 -6.50
C LYS A 88 0.66 -9.42 -7.21
N MET A 89 -0.49 -9.72 -7.81
CA MET A 89 -1.37 -8.69 -8.38
C MET A 89 -1.80 -7.68 -7.32
N GLY A 90 -2.13 -8.14 -6.11
CA GLY A 90 -2.39 -7.28 -4.95
C GLY A 90 -1.18 -6.44 -4.56
N GLY A 91 0.02 -7.02 -4.58
CA GLY A 91 1.28 -6.33 -4.34
C GLY A 91 1.55 -5.20 -5.35
N GLU A 92 1.30 -5.41 -6.64
CA GLU A 92 1.39 -4.35 -7.65
C GLU A 92 0.45 -3.18 -7.36
N ASN A 93 -0.79 -3.50 -6.98
CA ASN A 93 -1.76 -2.46 -6.63
C ASN A 93 -1.28 -1.66 -5.41
N VAL A 94 -0.72 -2.32 -4.40
CA VAL A 94 -0.11 -1.64 -3.23
C VAL A 94 1.07 -0.77 -3.66
N LYS A 95 1.98 -1.28 -4.49
CA LYS A 95 3.10 -0.52 -5.03
C LYS A 95 2.63 0.76 -5.71
N ARG A 96 1.65 0.68 -6.62
CA ARG A 96 1.09 1.85 -7.33
C ARG A 96 0.49 2.87 -6.37
N ILE A 97 -0.23 2.41 -5.34
CA ILE A 97 -0.78 3.29 -4.29
C ILE A 97 0.35 3.99 -3.52
N LEU A 98 1.39 3.27 -3.10
CA LEU A 98 2.52 3.83 -2.36
C LEU A 98 3.29 4.86 -3.20
N GLU A 99 3.54 4.56 -4.48
CA GLU A 99 4.18 5.48 -5.42
C GLU A 99 3.31 6.75 -5.61
N THR A 100 1.99 6.60 -5.75
CA THR A 100 1.05 7.73 -5.85
C THR A 100 1.11 8.61 -4.60
N ILE A 101 1.08 8.03 -3.41
CA ILE A 101 1.18 8.76 -2.14
C ILE A 101 2.49 9.56 -2.08
N LEU A 102 3.61 8.98 -2.51
CA LEU A 102 4.91 9.66 -2.51
C LEU A 102 4.96 10.81 -3.52
N LEU A 103 4.43 10.62 -4.72
CA LEU A 103 4.36 11.66 -5.74
C LEU A 103 3.46 12.83 -5.31
N GLU A 104 2.29 12.54 -4.74
CA GLU A 104 1.39 13.56 -4.18
C GLU A 104 2.07 14.37 -3.06
N LYS A 105 2.87 13.72 -2.20
CA LYS A 105 3.66 14.41 -1.17
C LYS A 105 4.70 15.35 -1.79
N SER A 106 5.44 14.86 -2.78
CA SER A 106 6.47 15.66 -3.46
C SER A 106 5.89 16.91 -4.14
N CYS A 107 4.73 16.79 -4.79
CA CYS A 107 4.07 17.93 -5.43
C CYS A 107 3.48 18.95 -4.42
N LYS A 108 3.02 18.50 -3.24
CA LYS A 108 2.52 19.41 -2.20
C LYS A 108 3.65 20.19 -1.53
N ASP A 109 4.78 19.55 -1.27
CA ASP A 109 5.94 20.21 -0.66
C ASP A 109 6.58 21.26 -1.59
N THR A 110 6.49 21.11 -2.91
CA THR A 110 6.99 22.09 -3.90
C THR A 110 6.04 23.28 -4.13
N ALA A 111 4.75 23.16 -3.81
CA ALA A 111 3.77 24.23 -4.04
C ALA A 111 3.87 25.41 -3.05
N THR A 112 4.72 25.33 -2.01
CA THR A 112 4.74 26.31 -0.90
C THR A 112 5.96 27.24 -0.85
N THR A 113 6.93 27.13 -1.76
CA THR A 113 8.09 28.05 -1.80
C THR A 113 7.95 29.04 -2.95
N LYS A 114 7.30 30.17 -2.69
CA LYS A 114 7.55 31.41 -3.45
C LYS A 114 8.55 32.24 -2.64
N ASP A 115 9.81 32.21 -3.04
CA ASP A 115 10.77 33.18 -2.55
C ASP A 115 10.43 34.58 -3.09
N ALA A 116 10.75 35.61 -2.31
CA ALA A 116 10.43 37.02 -2.55
C ALA A 116 11.05 37.63 -3.83
N THR A 117 11.76 36.85 -4.63
CA THR A 117 12.50 37.28 -5.83
C THR A 117 12.05 36.63 -7.14
N GLY A 118 11.07 35.71 -7.15
CA GLY A 118 10.47 35.23 -8.40
C GLY A 118 11.40 34.42 -9.32
N GLU A 119 12.46 33.81 -8.79
CA GLU A 119 13.30 32.87 -9.52
C GLU A 119 12.85 31.43 -9.26
N ASN A 120 12.65 30.67 -10.33
CA ASN A 120 12.33 29.24 -10.26
C ASN A 120 13.57 28.50 -9.74
N THR A 121 13.58 28.13 -8.46
CA THR A 121 14.54 27.16 -7.96
C THR A 121 14.21 25.79 -8.53
N THR A 122 15.24 25.12 -9.03
CA THR A 122 15.23 23.85 -9.73
C THR A 122 14.39 22.80 -9.01
N GLU A 123 13.50 22.14 -9.77
CA GLU A 123 12.79 20.93 -9.38
C GLU A 123 13.73 20.01 -8.60
N LYS A 124 13.44 19.75 -7.33
CA LYS A 124 14.14 18.70 -6.59
C LYS A 124 13.90 17.41 -7.37
N GLU A 125 14.93 16.94 -8.06
CA GLU A 125 14.93 15.67 -8.74
C GLU A 125 14.50 14.61 -7.71
N ILE A 126 13.33 14.03 -7.93
CA ILE A 126 12.76 13.03 -7.04
C ILE A 126 13.76 11.87 -7.01
N ASP A 127 14.36 11.64 -5.84
CA ASP A 127 15.32 10.57 -5.64
C ASP A 127 14.61 9.21 -5.80
N ARG A 128 14.76 8.64 -7.00
CA ARG A 128 14.16 7.36 -7.38
C ARG A 128 14.66 6.22 -6.50
N GLU A 129 15.86 6.33 -5.91
CA GLU A 129 16.41 5.32 -5.02
C GLU A 129 15.70 5.35 -3.66
N LEU A 130 15.44 6.54 -3.10
CA LEU A 130 14.64 6.70 -1.89
C LEU A 130 13.20 6.17 -2.06
N ILE A 131 12.56 6.46 -3.21
CA ILE A 131 11.23 5.90 -3.52
C ILE A 131 11.30 4.37 -3.58
N SER A 132 12.29 3.82 -4.29
CA SER A 132 12.45 2.38 -4.43
C SER A 132 12.64 1.69 -3.08
N ASN A 133 13.46 2.27 -2.19
CA ASN A 133 13.72 1.72 -0.86
C ASN A 133 12.47 1.77 0.03
N PHE A 134 11.76 2.90 0.03
CA PHE A 134 10.50 3.05 0.75
C PHE A 134 9.47 2.01 0.30
N VAL A 135 9.24 1.90 -1.02
CA VAL A 135 8.28 0.95 -1.59
C VAL A 135 8.67 -0.48 -1.20
N LYS A 136 9.95 -0.86 -1.33
CA LYS A 136 10.44 -2.21 -0.99
C LYS A 136 10.17 -2.58 0.46
N GLU A 137 10.34 -1.65 1.40
CA GLU A 137 10.12 -1.90 2.83
C GLU A 137 8.65 -2.26 3.13
N TYR A 138 7.71 -1.48 2.60
CA TYR A 138 6.28 -1.74 2.78
C TYR A 138 5.81 -2.96 1.99
N MET A 139 6.37 -3.19 0.81
CA MET A 139 6.10 -4.40 0.02
C MET A 139 6.58 -5.67 0.74
N PHE A 140 7.73 -5.61 1.42
CA PHE A 140 8.21 -6.74 2.21
C PHE A 140 7.27 -7.01 3.38
N SER A 141 6.81 -5.95 4.05
CA SER A 141 5.81 -6.04 5.11
C SER A 141 4.48 -6.61 4.60
N PHE A 142 4.03 -6.19 3.42
CA PHE A 142 2.83 -6.71 2.77
C PHE A 142 2.91 -8.23 2.60
N TYR A 143 3.95 -8.71 1.93
CA TYR A 143 4.10 -10.14 1.66
C TYR A 143 4.32 -10.95 2.93
N LYS A 144 5.09 -10.45 3.91
CA LYS A 144 5.37 -11.17 5.17
C LYS A 144 4.09 -11.58 5.92
N ASN A 145 3.00 -10.85 5.77
CA ASN A 145 1.71 -11.19 6.38
C ASN A 145 1.00 -12.39 5.73
N PHE A 146 1.53 -12.92 4.62
CA PHE A 146 1.11 -14.19 4.01
C PHE A 146 1.99 -15.39 4.42
N PHE A 147 2.92 -15.21 5.37
CA PHE A 147 3.72 -16.33 5.89
C PHE A 147 2.83 -17.52 6.31
N GLU A 148 3.21 -18.74 5.93
CA GLU A 148 2.44 -19.98 6.16
C GLU A 148 1.05 -20.05 5.50
N PHE A 149 0.72 -19.19 4.54
CA PHE A 149 -0.59 -19.19 3.88
C PHE A 149 -0.98 -20.56 3.32
N GLU A 150 -0.06 -21.28 2.67
CA GLU A 150 -0.34 -22.60 2.12
C GLU A 150 -0.81 -23.59 3.20
N LYS A 151 -0.11 -23.62 4.34
CA LYS A 151 -0.40 -24.51 5.46
C LYS A 151 -1.68 -24.11 6.20
N GLN A 152 -1.94 -22.82 6.31
CA GLN A 152 -3.06 -22.30 7.10
C GLN A 152 -4.39 -22.32 6.35
N HIS A 153 -4.37 -22.22 5.01
CA HIS A 153 -5.59 -21.99 4.25
C HIS A 153 -5.82 -22.95 3.11
N VAL A 154 -4.79 -23.30 2.33
CA VAL A 154 -4.99 -24.02 1.06
C VAL A 154 -5.56 -25.43 1.29
N ASP A 155 -5.20 -26.09 2.39
CA ASP A 155 -5.66 -27.45 2.69
C ASP A 155 -7.19 -27.55 2.91
N ASP A 156 -7.83 -26.48 3.39
CA ASP A 156 -9.28 -26.44 3.56
C ASP A 156 -9.99 -26.45 2.20
N PHE A 157 -9.51 -25.64 1.25
CA PHE A 157 -10.05 -25.60 -0.12
C PHE A 157 -9.77 -26.90 -0.87
N VAL A 158 -8.61 -27.52 -0.67
CA VAL A 158 -8.30 -28.85 -1.23
C VAL A 158 -9.31 -29.88 -0.72
N THR A 159 -9.65 -29.82 0.57
CA THR A 159 -10.61 -30.75 1.18
C THR A 159 -12.01 -30.53 0.63
N ALA A 160 -12.45 -29.28 0.50
CA ALA A 160 -13.74 -28.93 -0.10
C ALA A 160 -13.86 -29.44 -1.55
N ILE A 161 -12.85 -29.23 -2.39
CA ILE A 161 -12.83 -29.74 -3.77
C ILE A 161 -12.93 -31.28 -3.80
N LYS A 162 -12.19 -31.98 -2.94
CA LYS A 162 -12.26 -33.45 -2.85
C LYS A 162 -13.65 -33.95 -2.47
N ASN A 163 -14.32 -33.24 -1.56
CA ASN A 163 -15.68 -33.55 -1.12
C ASN A 163 -16.76 -33.10 -2.11
N LYS A 164 -16.38 -32.38 -3.18
CA LYS A 164 -17.31 -31.71 -4.11
C LYS A 164 -18.22 -30.71 -3.41
N GLU A 165 -17.66 -30.05 -2.39
CA GLU A 165 -18.30 -29.02 -1.59
C GLU A 165 -17.63 -27.67 -1.87
N GLN A 166 -18.33 -26.59 -1.56
CA GLN A 166 -17.80 -25.24 -1.59
C GLN A 166 -17.46 -24.81 -0.15
N VAL A 167 -16.32 -24.16 0.03
CA VAL A 167 -16.03 -23.48 1.30
C VAL A 167 -17.09 -22.42 1.56
N ASN A 168 -17.66 -22.38 2.76
CA ASN A 168 -18.52 -21.27 3.15
C ASN A 168 -17.66 -20.02 3.40
N LEU A 169 -17.46 -19.23 2.34
CA LEU A 169 -16.57 -18.07 2.36
C LEU A 169 -16.95 -17.04 3.44
N VAL A 170 -18.23 -16.88 3.79
CA VAL A 170 -18.66 -15.95 4.86
C VAL A 170 -18.10 -16.38 6.21
N ASN A 171 -18.24 -17.67 6.54
CA ASN A 171 -17.73 -18.22 7.79
C ASN A 171 -16.19 -18.23 7.78
N TYR A 172 -15.60 -18.62 6.65
CA TYR A 172 -14.15 -18.67 6.51
C TYR A 172 -13.49 -17.30 6.71
N GLU A 173 -14.02 -16.26 6.06
CA GLU A 173 -13.55 -14.88 6.26
C GLU A 173 -13.83 -14.39 7.68
N THR A 174 -14.87 -14.89 8.35
CA THR A 174 -15.15 -14.55 9.75
C THR A 174 -14.09 -15.07 10.72
N GLU A 175 -13.59 -16.27 10.47
CA GLU A 175 -12.61 -16.93 11.32
C GLU A 175 -11.18 -16.42 11.08
N HIS A 176 -10.90 -15.95 9.87
CA HIS A 176 -9.53 -15.68 9.42
C HIS A 176 -9.22 -14.23 9.04
N LEU A 177 -10.23 -13.36 8.88
CA LEU A 177 -10.03 -11.96 8.51
C LEU A 177 -10.68 -10.98 9.48
N ASP A 178 -9.99 -9.85 9.67
CA ASP A 178 -10.58 -8.65 10.24
C ASP A 178 -11.72 -8.13 9.34
N GLU A 179 -12.60 -7.29 9.89
CA GLU A 179 -13.67 -6.68 9.10
C GLU A 179 -13.10 -5.74 8.03
N ASP A 180 -13.56 -5.94 6.79
CA ASP A 180 -13.12 -5.18 5.62
C ASP A 180 -13.95 -3.89 5.50
N LEU A 181 -13.27 -2.76 5.28
CA LEU A 181 -13.85 -1.43 5.24
C LEU A 181 -14.84 -1.23 4.09
N LEU A 182 -14.65 -1.91 2.96
CA LEU A 182 -15.39 -1.67 1.71
C LEU A 182 -16.26 -2.85 1.31
N ILE A 183 -15.85 -4.08 1.66
CA ILE A 183 -16.45 -5.30 1.11
C ILE A 183 -16.96 -6.21 2.23
N ARG A 184 -18.26 -6.47 2.21
CA ARG A 184 -18.87 -7.40 3.16
C ARG A 184 -18.34 -8.84 3.00
N ARG A 185 -18.43 -9.61 4.07
CA ARG A 185 -18.04 -11.02 4.07
C ARG A 185 -18.80 -11.84 3.02
N GLY A 186 -18.10 -12.80 2.40
CA GLY A 186 -18.59 -13.65 1.31
C GLY A 186 -18.89 -12.93 -0.01
N ARG A 187 -18.62 -11.63 -0.12
CA ARG A 187 -18.74 -10.88 -1.38
C ARG A 187 -17.39 -10.68 -2.03
N THR A 188 -17.35 -10.76 -3.36
CA THR A 188 -16.18 -10.34 -4.14
C THR A 188 -16.27 -8.84 -4.45
N PRO A 189 -15.15 -8.16 -4.70
CA PRO A 189 -15.18 -6.79 -5.21
C PRO A 189 -15.95 -6.71 -6.54
N GLN A 190 -16.52 -5.53 -6.80
CA GLN A 190 -17.30 -5.31 -8.01
C GLN A 190 -16.43 -5.54 -9.26
N GLY A 191 -16.94 -6.33 -10.21
CA GLY A 191 -16.24 -6.60 -11.47
C GLY A 191 -15.18 -7.69 -11.40
N VAL A 192 -14.87 -8.22 -10.21
CA VAL A 192 -13.97 -9.37 -10.06
C VAL A 192 -14.66 -10.66 -10.48
N ARG A 193 -15.90 -10.86 -10.03
CA ARG A 193 -16.76 -11.98 -10.43
C ARG A 193 -17.76 -11.50 -11.48
N ASP A 194 -17.95 -12.30 -12.52
CA ASP A 194 -18.93 -12.12 -13.57
C ASP A 194 -20.36 -12.20 -13.00
N LYS A 195 -21.15 -11.15 -13.21
CA LYS A 195 -22.51 -11.03 -12.67
C LYS A 195 -23.49 -11.99 -13.32
N GLU A 196 -23.17 -12.52 -14.50
CA GLU A 196 -24.04 -13.41 -15.27
C GLU A 196 -23.88 -14.89 -14.88
N LYS A 197 -22.80 -15.25 -14.18
CA LYS A 197 -22.50 -16.63 -13.77
C LYS A 197 -23.20 -17.00 -12.46
N LYS A 198 -23.93 -18.12 -12.48
CA LYS A 198 -24.60 -18.68 -11.29
C LYS A 198 -23.59 -19.42 -10.42
N MET A 199 -23.52 -19.07 -9.14
CA MET A 199 -22.78 -19.82 -8.11
C MET A 199 -23.35 -21.23 -7.94
N GLY A 200 -22.49 -22.21 -7.66
CA GLY A 200 -22.85 -23.60 -7.39
C GLY A 200 -22.98 -24.48 -8.64
N VAL A 201 -22.77 -23.94 -9.83
CA VAL A 201 -22.79 -24.71 -11.10
C VAL A 201 -21.47 -25.44 -11.32
N ASP A 202 -20.35 -24.86 -10.87
CA ASP A 202 -19.01 -25.41 -11.04
C ASP A 202 -18.22 -25.26 -9.74
N VAL A 203 -18.34 -26.28 -8.88
CA VAL A 203 -17.74 -26.29 -7.53
C VAL A 203 -16.21 -26.09 -7.57
N ILE A 204 -15.53 -26.58 -8.61
CA ILE A 204 -14.08 -26.39 -8.76
C ILE A 204 -13.78 -24.90 -8.96
N LYS A 205 -14.49 -24.29 -9.89
CA LYS A 205 -14.34 -22.87 -10.21
C LYS A 205 -14.75 -21.98 -9.05
N ASP A 206 -15.83 -22.32 -8.35
CA ASP A 206 -16.27 -21.59 -7.17
C ASP A 206 -15.21 -21.61 -6.06
N ASN A 207 -14.61 -22.77 -5.77
CA ASN A 207 -13.50 -22.84 -4.80
C ASN A 207 -12.25 -22.06 -5.24
N LEU A 208 -11.90 -22.07 -6.53
CA LEU A 208 -10.81 -21.24 -7.06
C LEU A 208 -11.10 -19.75 -6.91
N MET A 209 -12.35 -19.34 -7.16
CA MET A 209 -12.76 -17.95 -7.00
C MET A 209 -12.80 -17.55 -5.52
N ASP A 210 -13.20 -18.46 -4.63
CA ASP A 210 -13.29 -18.19 -3.20
C ASP A 210 -11.91 -18.06 -2.55
N ILE A 211 -10.93 -18.90 -2.92
CA ILE A 211 -9.56 -18.72 -2.44
C ILE A 211 -8.92 -17.44 -2.98
N ALA A 212 -9.20 -17.07 -4.24
CA ALA A 212 -8.76 -15.80 -4.80
C ALA A 212 -9.39 -14.62 -4.07
N ALA A 213 -10.71 -14.63 -3.87
CA ALA A 213 -11.44 -13.60 -3.13
C ALA A 213 -10.92 -13.41 -1.70
N PHE A 214 -10.70 -14.53 -0.99
CA PHE A 214 -10.11 -14.54 0.34
C PHE A 214 -8.71 -13.90 0.33
N THR A 215 -7.88 -14.27 -0.65
CA THR A 215 -6.52 -13.73 -0.80
C THR A 215 -6.52 -12.22 -1.09
N ILE A 216 -7.41 -11.75 -1.97
CA ILE A 216 -7.60 -10.31 -2.27
C ILE A 216 -7.94 -9.56 -0.99
N LYS A 217 -8.90 -10.05 -0.19
CA LYS A 217 -9.31 -9.37 1.04
C LYS A 217 -8.25 -9.42 2.13
N LYS A 218 -7.53 -10.53 2.25
CA LYS A 218 -6.37 -10.60 3.15
C LYS A 218 -5.34 -9.55 2.77
N GLY A 219 -5.03 -9.41 1.49
CA GLY A 219 -4.19 -8.35 0.96
C GLY A 219 -4.72 -6.96 1.30
N ALA A 220 -6.01 -6.71 1.10
CA ALA A 220 -6.64 -5.44 1.42
C ALA A 220 -6.56 -5.06 2.92
N ALA A 221 -6.75 -6.03 3.81
CA ALA A 221 -6.61 -5.82 5.25
C ALA A 221 -5.17 -5.44 5.62
N ILE A 222 -4.18 -6.06 4.99
CA ILE A 222 -2.75 -5.72 5.17
C ILE A 222 -2.46 -4.32 4.62
N THR A 223 -2.96 -4.01 3.41
CA THR A 223 -2.85 -2.68 2.80
C THR A 223 -3.44 -1.59 3.69
N THR A 224 -4.62 -1.83 4.24
CA THR A 224 -5.28 -0.90 5.17
C THR A 224 -4.37 -0.61 6.37
N LYS A 225 -3.76 -1.64 6.97
CA LYS A 225 -2.81 -1.46 8.08
C LYS A 225 -1.59 -0.64 7.67
N ILE A 226 -1.02 -0.90 6.50
CA ILE A 226 0.10 -0.12 5.94
C ILE A 226 -0.28 1.35 5.76
N LEU A 227 -1.43 1.62 5.13
CA LEU A 227 -1.91 2.98 4.86
C LEU A 227 -2.24 3.75 6.15
N ILE A 228 -2.82 3.07 7.14
CA ILE A 228 -3.07 3.66 8.45
C ILE A 228 -1.75 4.06 9.12
N SER A 229 -0.75 3.16 9.14
CA SER A 229 0.58 3.46 9.70
C SER A 229 1.24 4.66 9.00
N LEU A 230 1.20 4.70 7.67
CA LEU A 230 1.69 5.84 6.89
C LEU A 230 0.96 7.14 7.20
N GLY A 231 -0.34 7.03 7.49
CA GLY A 231 -1.17 8.14 7.93
C GLY A 231 -0.76 8.65 9.31
N TYR A 232 -0.46 7.76 10.27
CA TYR A 232 -0.05 8.13 11.64
C TYR A 232 1.33 8.79 11.66
N ASP A 233 2.30 8.25 10.93
CA ASP A 233 3.65 8.83 10.81
C ASP A 233 3.61 10.25 10.21
N HIS A 234 2.61 10.53 9.37
CA HIS A 234 2.37 11.86 8.80
C HIS A 234 1.84 12.85 9.85
N PHE A 235 0.90 12.43 10.71
CA PHE A 235 0.36 13.29 11.78
C PHE A 235 1.43 13.66 12.80
N GLU A 236 2.30 12.71 13.19
CA GLU A 236 3.38 12.99 14.15
C GLU A 236 4.43 13.95 13.57
N ASN A 237 4.78 13.78 12.28
CA ASN A 237 5.70 14.70 11.61
C ASN A 237 5.12 16.10 11.40
N LEU A 238 3.81 16.24 11.12
CA LEU A 238 3.16 17.55 11.04
C LEU A 238 3.22 18.28 12.38
N GLN A 239 2.86 17.60 13.47
CA GLN A 239 2.93 18.20 14.81
C GLN A 239 4.34 18.67 15.18
N ARG A 240 5.38 17.91 14.82
CA ARG A 240 6.78 18.33 15.03
C ARG A 240 7.15 19.54 14.18
N LYS A 241 6.69 19.62 12.92
CA LYS A 241 6.93 20.78 12.05
C LYS A 241 6.20 22.02 12.57
N ASP A 242 4.95 21.90 12.97
CA ASP A 242 4.16 23.01 13.52
C ASP A 242 4.79 23.55 14.81
N ALA A 243 5.25 22.65 15.70
CA ALA A 243 5.99 23.03 16.90
C ALA A 243 7.28 23.79 16.56
N ALA A 244 8.04 23.32 15.56
CA ALA A 244 9.27 23.99 15.12
C ALA A 244 9.01 25.37 14.49
N VAL A 245 7.92 25.51 13.72
CA VAL A 245 7.50 26.79 13.13
C VAL A 245 7.12 27.80 14.21
N GLU A 246 6.38 27.38 15.25
CA GLU A 246 6.05 28.25 16.38
C GLU A 246 7.28 28.68 17.19
N GLU A 247 8.24 27.79 17.40
CA GLU A 247 9.51 28.17 18.03
C GLU A 247 10.28 29.20 17.19
N LEU A 248 10.38 28.99 15.86
CA LEU A 248 11.02 29.97 14.97
C LEU A 248 10.30 31.32 14.97
N ARG A 249 8.96 31.31 15.08
CA ARG A 249 8.16 32.53 15.16
C ARG A 249 8.45 33.31 16.44
N LYS A 250 8.52 32.63 17.59
CA LYS A 250 8.94 33.26 18.87
C LYS A 250 10.33 33.88 18.77
N THR A 251 11.31 33.13 18.25
CA THR A 251 12.69 33.65 18.09
C THR A 251 12.73 34.87 17.18
N LYS A 252 11.92 34.88 16.10
CA LYS A 252 11.80 36.04 15.21
C LYS A 252 11.20 37.26 15.91
N ASP A 253 10.16 37.06 16.71
CA ASP A 253 9.51 38.16 17.46
C ASP A 253 10.45 38.74 18.54
N GLU A 254 11.22 37.88 19.22
CA GLU A 254 12.28 38.30 20.15
C GLU A 254 13.38 39.10 19.46
N LEU A 255 13.85 38.65 18.29
CA LEU A 255 14.86 39.35 17.50
C LEU A 255 14.38 40.74 17.06
N ASN A 256 13.12 40.85 16.63
CA ASN A 256 12.50 42.13 16.28
C ASN A 256 12.41 43.07 17.48
N SER A 257 12.10 42.56 18.67
CA SER A 257 12.08 43.36 19.91
C SER A 257 13.48 43.87 20.27
N LEU A 258 14.52 43.04 20.13
CA LEU A 258 15.90 43.45 20.36
C LEU A 258 16.38 44.49 19.35
N LEU A 259 16.02 44.35 18.06
CA LEU A 259 16.32 45.35 17.04
C LEU A 259 15.67 46.71 17.34
N ALA A 260 14.43 46.71 17.83
CA ALA A 260 13.74 47.93 18.23
C ALA A 260 14.45 48.62 19.41
N LYS A 261 14.82 47.85 20.44
CA LYS A 261 15.60 48.38 21.59
C LYS A 261 16.95 48.95 21.15
N HIS A 262 17.69 48.22 20.31
CA HIS A 262 18.97 48.70 19.81
C HIS A 262 18.82 50.00 19.01
N LYS A 263 17.72 50.17 18.27
CA LYS A 263 17.44 51.41 17.56
C LYS A 263 17.18 52.58 18.51
N GLU A 264 16.37 52.37 19.56
CA GLU A 264 16.15 53.38 20.60
C GLU A 264 17.44 53.76 21.33
N ASP A 265 18.26 52.77 21.70
CA ASP A 265 19.52 53.01 22.40
C ASP A 265 20.52 53.77 21.51
N LYS A 266 20.53 53.48 20.21
CA LYS A 266 21.34 54.24 19.24
C LYS A 266 20.88 55.70 19.13
N GLU A 267 19.58 55.95 19.04
CA GLU A 267 19.04 57.33 19.01
C GLU A 267 19.42 58.10 20.29
N LYS A 268 19.33 57.46 21.46
CA LYS A 268 19.75 58.08 22.73
C LYS A 268 21.25 58.39 22.76
N ILE A 269 22.10 57.50 22.24
CA ILE A 269 23.55 57.74 22.16
C ILE A 269 23.85 58.90 21.23
N ASP A 270 23.23 58.94 20.05
CA ASP A 270 23.42 60.02 19.06
C ASP A 270 23.01 61.39 19.65
N ASP A 271 21.95 61.45 20.46
CA ASP A 271 21.53 62.69 21.11
C ASP A 271 22.47 63.11 22.25
N LEU A 272 22.96 62.17 23.06
CA LEU A 272 23.98 62.44 24.10
C LEU A 272 25.29 62.92 23.48
N GLU A 273 25.71 62.38 22.33
CA GLU A 273 26.90 62.85 21.62
C GLU A 273 26.75 64.28 21.10
N LYS A 274 25.56 64.66 20.59
CA LYS A 274 25.27 66.05 20.19
C LYS A 274 25.32 66.99 21.39
N GLU A 275 24.70 66.64 22.50
CA GLU A 275 24.69 67.46 23.72
C GLU A 275 26.11 67.68 24.26
N LYS A 276 26.93 66.62 24.31
CA LYS A 276 28.33 66.72 24.72
C LYS A 276 29.12 67.69 23.84
N LYS A 277 28.91 67.64 22.52
CA LYS A 277 29.60 68.50 21.56
C LYS A 277 29.23 69.98 21.71
N ILE A 278 28.00 70.27 22.13
CA ILE A 278 27.53 71.64 22.42
C ILE A 278 28.11 72.14 23.76
N ALA A 279 28.32 71.27 24.74
CA ALA A 279 28.88 71.64 26.04
C ALA A 279 30.41 71.89 26.01
N ASP A 280 31.10 71.37 25.00
CA ASP A 280 32.55 71.53 24.80
C ASP A 280 32.93 72.76 23.92
N GLU A 281 31.95 73.51 23.39
CA GLU A 281 32.11 74.79 22.63
C GLU A 281 31.87 76.02 23.52
#